data_AF-A0A952JSL2-F1
#
_entry.id   AF-A0A952JSL2-F1
#
_cell.length_a   1.000
_cell.length_b   1.000
_cell.length_c   1.000
_cell.angle_alpha   90.00
_cell.angle_beta   90.00
_cell.angle_gamma   90.00
#
_symmetry.space_group_name_H-M   'P 1'
#
loop_
_entity.id
_entity.type
_entity.pdbx_description
1 polymer ?
#
loop_
_entity_poly.entity_id
_entity_poly.type
_entity_poly.pdbx_seq_one_letter_code
_entity_poly.pdbx_strand_id
1 'polypeptide(L)'
;MKHAFLFCFALAMAALQAPPAGNAPALSIPVDCSIGQSCLVQKLVDHDPGPGRRDYRCGQLTTNGHDGIDIRLRTMADMRTGFAVVAAAAGTVLRTRDGEPDVSVDERTSPGGKDAGNAIVIEHGDGWQTQYSHLRQGSIVVRPGQHVVVGEKIGQVGLSGNSEFPHLHFTVRHNGEAVDPFVGNGPPPPCNIDAPSSGLWTAAAAHILSYQPAAVITGGLASTVPAKAVAQRDPPPALTGQQAPLILWIDAIGARAGDRQMFSITGPSGQIVHDQRALVADGGLSWFAYSGKRAPAAGWPKGRYSGRYALQRGETIIAQFETYGLIR
;
A
#
# COMPACT_ATOMS: atom_id res chain seq x y z
N MET A 1 -46.31 -7.79 -54.12
CA MET A 1 -45.02 -8.08 -53.45
C MET A 1 -44.81 -7.05 -52.36
N LYS A 2 -45.02 -7.41 -51.09
CA LYS A 2 -44.66 -6.60 -49.92
C LYS A 2 -44.01 -7.57 -48.94
N HIS A 3 -42.70 -7.45 -48.75
CA HIS A 3 -41.92 -8.27 -47.81
C HIS A 3 -42.03 -7.67 -46.42
N ALA A 4 -42.61 -8.43 -45.49
CA ALA A 4 -42.59 -8.12 -44.06
C ALA A 4 -41.29 -8.71 -43.48
N PHE A 5 -40.38 -7.84 -43.03
CA PHE A 5 -39.22 -8.23 -42.25
C PHE A 5 -39.65 -8.51 -40.81
N LEU A 6 -39.55 -9.77 -40.39
CA LEU A 6 -39.76 -10.20 -39.01
C LEU A 6 -38.48 -9.92 -38.21
N PHE A 7 -38.49 -8.89 -37.36
CA PHE A 7 -37.41 -8.64 -36.41
C PHE A 7 -37.54 -9.61 -35.23
N CYS A 8 -36.62 -10.57 -35.14
CA CYS A 8 -36.52 -11.48 -34.02
C CYS A 8 -35.78 -10.77 -32.88
N PHE A 9 -36.50 -10.32 -31.84
CA PHE A 9 -35.89 -9.83 -30.60
C PHE A 9 -35.34 -11.04 -29.83
N ALA A 10 -34.03 -11.24 -29.87
CA ALA A 10 -33.34 -12.14 -28.95
C ALA A 10 -33.35 -11.50 -27.55
N LEU A 11 -34.17 -12.04 -26.63
CA LEU A 11 -34.04 -11.75 -25.21
C LEU A 11 -32.66 -12.25 -24.75
N ALA A 12 -31.75 -11.34 -24.45
CA ALA A 12 -30.53 -11.67 -23.73
C ALA A 12 -30.92 -12.04 -22.30
N MET A 13 -30.92 -13.33 -21.98
CA MET A 13 -30.98 -13.78 -20.59
C MET A 13 -29.72 -13.28 -19.88
N ALA A 14 -29.88 -12.28 -19.01
CA ALA A 14 -28.87 -11.96 -18.03
C ALA A 14 -28.64 -13.20 -17.17
N ALA A 15 -27.45 -13.80 -17.27
CA ALA A 15 -27.05 -14.88 -16.39
C ALA A 15 -27.03 -14.31 -14.96
N LEU A 16 -27.97 -14.76 -14.12
CA LEU A 16 -27.87 -14.57 -12.69
C LEU A 16 -26.58 -15.27 -12.24
N GLN A 17 -25.59 -14.49 -11.85
CA GLN A 17 -24.45 -15.01 -11.11
C GLN A 17 -24.98 -15.65 -9.82
N ALA A 18 -24.61 -16.90 -9.58
CA ALA A 18 -24.90 -17.54 -8.31
C ALA A 18 -24.27 -16.72 -7.17
N PRO A 19 -24.96 -16.52 -6.04
CA PRO A 19 -24.34 -15.91 -4.87
C PRO A 19 -23.12 -16.74 -4.45
N PRO A 20 -22.04 -16.12 -3.98
CA PRO A 20 -20.88 -16.85 -3.49
C PRO A 20 -21.31 -17.83 -2.39
N ALA A 21 -20.61 -18.96 -2.29
CA ALA A 21 -20.87 -19.96 -1.27
C ALA A 21 -20.67 -19.36 0.13
N GLY A 22 -21.76 -19.28 0.90
CA GLY A 22 -21.77 -18.81 2.30
C GLY A 22 -22.09 -17.32 2.45
N ASN A 23 -22.62 -16.94 3.62
CA ASN A 23 -22.97 -15.57 4.01
C ASN A 23 -21.72 -14.67 4.26
N ALA A 24 -20.67 -14.82 3.44
CA ALA A 24 -19.45 -14.04 3.55
C ALA A 24 -19.71 -12.56 3.21
N PRO A 25 -19.06 -11.62 3.92
CA PRO A 25 -19.24 -10.19 3.66
C PRO A 25 -18.62 -9.79 2.32
N ALA A 26 -19.32 -8.96 1.54
CA ALA A 26 -18.75 -8.27 0.40
C ALA A 26 -17.99 -7.01 0.87
N LEU A 27 -16.67 -7.02 0.76
CA LEU A 27 -15.79 -5.99 1.31
C LEU A 27 -15.59 -4.83 0.32
N SER A 28 -15.81 -3.61 0.80
CA SER A 28 -15.37 -2.37 0.17
C SER A 28 -13.97 -1.97 0.68
N ILE A 29 -13.33 -0.99 0.04
CA ILE A 29 -12.05 -0.47 0.49
C ILE A 29 -12.16 0.12 1.92
N PRO A 30 -11.28 -0.25 2.86
CA PRO A 30 -11.41 0.15 4.28
C PRO A 30 -10.78 1.52 4.60
N VAL A 31 -10.39 2.30 3.59
CA VAL A 31 -9.70 3.59 3.72
C VAL A 31 -10.22 4.59 2.68
N ASP A 32 -10.13 5.88 2.97
CA ASP A 32 -10.50 6.98 2.06
C ASP A 32 -9.31 7.57 1.27
N CYS A 33 -8.12 6.95 1.37
CA CYS A 33 -6.92 7.35 0.64
C CYS A 33 -6.90 6.77 -0.79
N SER A 34 -6.23 7.48 -1.71
CA SER A 34 -6.09 7.03 -3.10
C SER A 34 -4.93 6.03 -3.22
N ILE A 35 -5.26 4.75 -3.44
CA ILE A 35 -4.28 3.69 -3.68
C ILE A 35 -3.44 4.01 -4.94
N GLY A 36 -2.12 3.89 -4.82
CA GLY A 36 -1.15 4.29 -5.83
C GLY A 36 -0.75 5.77 -5.76
N GLN A 37 -1.52 6.63 -5.08
CA GLN A 37 -1.24 8.06 -4.97
C GLN A 37 -0.90 8.51 -3.55
N SER A 38 -1.83 8.47 -2.60
CA SER A 38 -1.57 8.86 -1.20
C SER A 38 -1.30 7.65 -0.30
N CYS A 39 -1.67 6.46 -0.74
CA CYS A 39 -1.41 5.21 -0.04
C CYS A 39 -1.10 4.05 -1.01
N LEU A 40 -0.65 2.94 -0.46
CA LEU A 40 -0.35 1.71 -1.21
C LEU A 40 -0.56 0.47 -0.33
N VAL A 41 -0.86 -0.67 -0.96
CA VAL A 41 -0.81 -1.96 -0.26
C VAL A 41 0.66 -2.37 -0.15
N GLN A 42 1.19 -2.39 1.07
CA GLN A 42 2.58 -2.75 1.33
C GLN A 42 2.75 -4.24 1.64
N LYS A 43 1.86 -4.81 2.47
CA LYS A 43 1.92 -6.22 2.86
C LYS A 43 0.59 -6.90 2.60
N LEU A 44 0.67 -8.19 2.31
CA LEU A 44 -0.41 -9.11 2.02
C LEU A 44 -0.33 -10.30 2.98
N VAL A 45 -1.41 -11.08 3.04
CA VAL A 45 -1.46 -12.28 3.90
C VAL A 45 -0.39 -13.29 3.47
N ASP A 46 0.26 -13.90 4.45
CA ASP A 46 1.23 -14.97 4.24
C ASP A 46 0.53 -16.32 4.05
N HIS A 47 0.71 -16.94 2.88
CA HIS A 47 0.14 -18.25 2.55
C HIS A 47 1.11 -19.40 2.82
N ASP A 48 2.38 -19.13 3.15
CA ASP A 48 3.38 -20.18 3.41
C ASP A 48 4.31 -19.79 4.58
N PRO A 49 3.80 -19.77 5.83
CA PRO A 49 4.59 -19.38 6.99
C PRO A 49 5.89 -20.16 7.11
N GLY A 50 6.99 -19.42 7.15
CA GLY A 50 8.35 -19.91 7.24
C GLY A 50 9.30 -19.18 6.28
N PRO A 51 10.47 -19.78 5.98
CA PRO A 51 11.40 -19.24 4.99
C PRO A 51 10.80 -19.13 3.57
N GLY A 52 9.74 -19.90 3.28
CA GLY A 52 9.03 -19.95 1.99
C GLY A 52 7.91 -18.92 1.81
N ARG A 53 7.75 -17.97 2.76
CA ARG A 53 6.65 -17.00 2.79
C ARG A 53 6.31 -16.42 1.43
N ARG A 54 5.02 -16.41 1.12
CA ARG A 54 4.50 -15.90 -0.15
C ARG A 54 3.11 -15.32 0.03
N ASP A 55 2.84 -14.26 -0.71
CA ASP A 55 1.48 -13.74 -0.86
C ASP A 55 0.67 -14.56 -1.87
N TYR A 56 -0.62 -14.26 -1.99
CA TYR A 56 -1.56 -14.95 -2.89
C TYR A 56 -1.19 -14.91 -4.39
N ARG A 57 -0.20 -14.09 -4.79
CA ARG A 57 0.32 -13.96 -6.15
C ARG A 57 1.74 -14.49 -6.30
N CYS A 58 2.17 -15.36 -5.38
CA CYS A 58 3.54 -15.90 -5.36
C CYS A 58 4.62 -14.84 -5.15
N GLY A 59 4.23 -13.67 -4.66
CA GLY A 59 5.13 -12.58 -4.36
C GLY A 59 5.73 -12.69 -2.97
N GLN A 60 6.58 -11.72 -2.68
CA GLN A 60 7.24 -11.57 -1.39
C GLN A 60 6.75 -10.31 -0.67
N LEU A 61 5.55 -9.81 -1.02
CA LEU A 61 4.94 -8.66 -0.35
C LEU A 61 4.27 -9.11 0.95
N THR A 62 5.01 -9.84 1.78
CA THR A 62 4.53 -10.38 3.05
C THR A 62 5.70 -10.63 4.00
N THR A 63 5.39 -10.71 5.29
CA THR A 63 6.31 -11.13 6.36
C THR A 63 5.80 -12.43 6.97
N ASN A 64 6.68 -13.19 7.62
CA ASN A 64 6.32 -14.49 8.17
C ASN A 64 5.11 -14.40 9.12
N GLY A 65 4.04 -15.13 8.83
CA GLY A 65 2.83 -15.16 9.65
C GLY A 65 1.97 -13.90 9.58
N HIS A 66 2.14 -13.05 8.56
CA HIS A 66 1.31 -11.87 8.37
C HIS A 66 -0.14 -12.29 8.05
N ASP A 67 -1.10 -11.88 8.87
CA ASP A 67 -2.49 -12.38 8.84
C ASP A 67 -3.50 -11.40 8.22
N GLY A 68 -3.03 -10.27 7.68
CA GLY A 68 -3.88 -9.24 7.10
C GLY A 68 -3.25 -8.56 5.88
N ILE A 69 -3.78 -7.39 5.54
CA ILE A 69 -3.21 -6.50 4.53
C ILE A 69 -2.79 -5.18 5.20
N ASP A 70 -1.62 -4.67 4.82
CA ASP A 70 -1.13 -3.38 5.30
C ASP A 70 -1.35 -2.32 4.23
N ILE A 71 -2.32 -1.43 4.43
CA ILE A 71 -2.55 -0.27 3.57
C ILE A 71 -1.80 0.92 4.17
N ARG A 72 -0.64 1.19 3.58
CA ARG A 72 0.33 2.18 4.04
C ARG A 72 0.03 3.57 3.50
N LEU A 73 0.12 4.59 4.36
CA LEU A 73 0.32 5.97 3.95
C LEU A 73 1.81 6.23 3.66
N ARG A 74 2.12 7.10 2.71
CA ARG A 74 3.51 7.29 2.27
C ARG A 74 4.38 7.95 3.34
N THR A 75 3.84 8.92 4.06
CA THR A 75 4.59 9.73 5.03
C THR A 75 3.83 9.98 6.34
N MET A 76 4.57 10.42 7.37
CA MET A 76 3.98 10.98 8.59
C MET A 76 3.14 12.24 8.32
N ALA A 77 3.45 13.00 7.26
CA ALA A 77 2.64 14.13 6.82
C ALA A 77 1.26 13.68 6.34
N ASP A 78 1.21 12.60 5.55
CA ASP A 78 -0.05 12.00 5.11
C ASP A 78 -0.89 11.51 6.29
N MET A 79 -0.27 10.95 7.34
CA MET A 79 -1.01 10.58 8.55
C MET A 79 -1.67 11.80 9.23
N ARG A 80 -0.97 12.94 9.25
CA ARG A 80 -1.49 14.19 9.86
C ARG A 80 -2.64 14.81 9.08
N THR A 81 -2.81 14.50 7.79
CA THR A 81 -4.00 14.95 7.03
C THR A 81 -5.28 14.30 7.56
N GLY A 82 -5.16 13.11 8.18
CA GLY A 82 -6.24 12.43 8.86
C GLY A 82 -7.13 11.59 7.94
N PHE A 83 -6.54 10.90 6.94
CA PHE A 83 -7.23 9.90 6.13
C PHE A 83 -8.07 8.96 7.01
N ALA A 84 -9.36 8.86 6.69
CA ALA A 84 -10.32 8.05 7.40
C ALA A 84 -10.10 6.55 7.15
N VAL A 85 -10.34 5.79 8.22
CA VAL A 85 -10.67 4.37 8.12
C VAL A 85 -12.18 4.25 8.11
N VAL A 86 -12.69 3.49 7.15
CA VAL A 86 -14.12 3.28 6.93
C VAL A 86 -14.48 1.80 7.05
N ALA A 87 -15.70 1.50 7.46
CA ALA A 87 -16.16 0.12 7.56
C ALA A 87 -16.20 -0.54 6.17
N ALA A 88 -15.46 -1.63 5.99
CA ALA A 88 -15.40 -2.38 4.73
C ALA A 88 -16.72 -3.08 4.40
N ALA A 89 -17.46 -3.51 5.42
CA ALA A 89 -18.77 -4.13 5.32
C ALA A 89 -19.67 -3.63 6.46
N ALA A 90 -20.99 -3.67 6.25
CA ALA A 90 -21.94 -3.37 7.33
C ALA A 90 -21.85 -4.45 8.43
N GLY A 91 -22.07 -4.07 9.68
CA GLY A 91 -21.93 -5.00 10.80
C GLY A 91 -22.07 -4.33 12.16
N THR A 92 -21.83 -5.09 13.21
CA THR A 92 -21.89 -4.60 14.59
C THR A 92 -20.49 -4.48 15.15
N VAL A 93 -20.15 -3.33 15.72
CA VAL A 93 -18.86 -3.13 16.41
C VAL A 93 -18.83 -4.04 17.64
N LEU A 94 -17.95 -5.04 17.62
CA LEU A 94 -17.82 -6.02 18.69
C LEU A 94 -16.95 -5.46 19.84
N ARG A 95 -15.84 -4.82 19.50
CA ARG A 95 -14.87 -4.29 20.46
C ARG A 95 -14.03 -3.16 19.87
N THR A 96 -13.57 -2.28 20.75
CA THR A 96 -12.70 -1.16 20.42
C THR A 96 -11.58 -1.05 21.45
N ARG A 97 -10.41 -0.56 21.04
CA ARG A 97 -9.35 -0.09 21.93
C ARG A 97 -8.85 1.24 21.39
N ASP A 98 -8.73 2.24 22.26
CA ASP A 98 -8.19 3.56 21.93
C ASP A 98 -7.25 4.04 23.05
N GLY A 99 -6.47 5.09 22.78
CA GLY A 99 -5.56 5.74 23.72
C GLY A 99 -4.09 5.35 23.57
N GLU A 100 -3.76 4.35 22.74
CA GLU A 100 -2.38 3.96 22.46
C GLU A 100 -1.68 5.03 21.60
N PRO A 101 -0.44 5.42 21.94
CA PRO A 101 0.25 6.51 21.27
C PRO A 101 0.68 6.12 19.85
N ASP A 102 0.64 7.10 18.94
CA ASP A 102 1.14 6.99 17.56
C ASP A 102 2.68 7.10 17.51
N VAL A 103 3.37 6.05 17.98
CA VAL A 103 4.84 6.02 18.06
C VAL A 103 5.36 4.75 17.38
N SER A 104 6.29 4.94 16.43
CA SER A 104 6.94 3.84 15.72
C SER A 104 7.67 2.91 16.68
N VAL A 105 7.66 1.60 16.38
CA VAL A 105 8.46 0.61 17.10
C VAL A 105 9.96 0.84 17.01
N ASP A 106 10.43 1.60 16.01
CA ASP A 106 11.84 2.01 15.92
C ASP A 106 12.21 3.04 17.00
N GLU A 107 11.21 3.69 17.60
CA GLU A 107 11.38 4.77 18.59
C GLU A 107 10.96 4.33 20.01
N ARG A 108 10.63 3.04 20.23
CA ARG A 108 10.20 2.51 21.54
C ARG A 108 10.55 1.02 21.72
N THR A 109 10.64 0.58 22.98
CA THR A 109 11.09 -0.78 23.31
C THR A 109 10.06 -1.89 23.10
N SER A 110 8.76 -1.65 23.32
CA SER A 110 7.69 -2.65 23.12
C SER A 110 6.28 -2.06 23.24
N PRO A 111 5.25 -2.57 22.53
CA PRO A 111 3.83 -2.22 22.76
C PRO A 111 3.21 -2.85 24.01
N GLY A 112 3.95 -3.66 24.77
CA GLY A 112 3.42 -4.25 26.01
C GLY A 112 2.21 -5.16 25.77
N GLY A 113 2.23 -5.97 24.72
CA GLY A 113 1.14 -6.89 24.35
C GLY A 113 -0.04 -6.23 23.62
N LYS A 114 0.11 -4.98 23.19
CA LYS A 114 -0.90 -4.23 22.45
C LYS A 114 -0.54 -4.11 20.98
N ASP A 115 -0.21 -5.23 20.35
CA ASP A 115 0.35 -5.24 19.00
C ASP A 115 -0.60 -4.60 17.98
N ALA A 116 -1.92 -4.81 18.10
CA ALA A 116 -2.89 -4.15 17.23
C ALA A 116 -3.10 -2.63 17.49
N GLY A 117 -2.47 -2.04 18.53
CA GLY A 117 -2.60 -0.61 18.85
C GLY A 117 -4.04 -0.20 19.13
N ASN A 118 -4.44 0.99 18.70
CA ASN A 118 -5.84 1.37 18.65
C ASN A 118 -6.53 0.55 17.54
N ALA A 119 -7.64 -0.09 17.87
CA ALA A 119 -8.26 -1.03 16.95
C ALA A 119 -9.77 -1.12 17.11
N ILE A 120 -10.43 -1.53 16.03
CA ILE A 120 -11.87 -1.81 15.97
C ILE A 120 -12.05 -3.22 15.43
N VAL A 121 -12.97 -3.99 15.98
CA VAL A 121 -13.44 -5.25 15.39
C VAL A 121 -14.94 -5.14 15.10
N ILE A 122 -15.34 -5.47 13.88
CA ILE A 122 -16.73 -5.48 13.43
C ILE A 122 -17.12 -6.92 13.09
N GLU A 123 -18.26 -7.37 13.62
CA GLU A 123 -18.89 -8.66 13.31
C GLU A 123 -19.91 -8.48 12.17
N HIS A 124 -19.89 -9.41 11.22
CA HIS A 124 -20.73 -9.39 10.02
C HIS A 124 -21.79 -10.50 9.98
N GLY A 125 -21.88 -11.31 11.04
CA GLY A 125 -22.71 -12.53 11.09
C GLY A 125 -21.92 -13.79 10.70
N ASP A 126 -22.47 -14.95 11.05
CA ASP A 126 -21.93 -16.27 10.68
C ASP A 126 -20.43 -16.46 10.94
N GLY A 127 -19.93 -15.89 12.06
CA GLY A 127 -18.53 -16.01 12.47
C GLY A 127 -17.55 -15.11 11.70
N TRP A 128 -18.02 -14.26 10.79
CA TRP A 128 -17.21 -13.32 10.05
C TRP A 128 -16.90 -12.05 10.84
N GLN A 129 -15.63 -11.67 10.86
CA GLN A 129 -15.15 -10.46 11.51
C GLN A 129 -14.13 -9.72 10.65
N THR A 130 -14.17 -8.39 10.68
CA THR A 130 -13.08 -7.53 10.20
C THR A 130 -12.43 -6.82 11.37
N GLN A 131 -11.11 -6.71 11.35
CA GLN A 131 -10.32 -5.97 12.33
C GLN A 131 -9.54 -4.85 11.64
N TYR A 132 -9.58 -3.66 12.22
CA TYR A 132 -8.92 -2.45 11.77
C TYR A 132 -7.92 -2.05 12.85
N SER A 133 -6.62 -2.23 12.61
CA SER A 133 -5.56 -2.05 13.61
C SER A 133 -4.66 -0.86 13.28
N HIS A 134 -3.85 -0.45 14.26
CA HIS A 134 -2.92 0.69 14.17
C HIS A 134 -3.61 2.03 13.91
N LEU A 135 -4.84 2.19 14.41
CA LEU A 135 -5.61 3.43 14.24
C LEU A 135 -4.94 4.59 15.00
N ARG A 136 -5.21 5.82 14.55
CA ARG A 136 -4.67 7.02 15.16
C ARG A 136 -5.22 7.21 16.57
N GLN A 137 -4.37 7.63 17.50
CA GLN A 137 -4.74 7.88 18.89
C GLN A 137 -5.90 8.88 18.99
N GLY A 138 -6.97 8.49 19.68
CA GLY A 138 -8.15 9.33 19.90
C GLY A 138 -9.02 9.53 18.66
N SER A 139 -8.83 8.74 17.60
CA SER A 139 -9.56 8.90 16.34
C SER A 139 -10.81 8.03 16.21
N ILE A 140 -11.01 7.06 17.10
CA ILE A 140 -12.13 6.11 17.01
C ILE A 140 -13.43 6.82 17.33
N VAL A 141 -14.41 6.77 16.41
CA VAL A 141 -15.70 7.47 16.53
C VAL A 141 -16.90 6.53 16.73
N VAL A 142 -16.64 5.24 16.94
CA VAL A 142 -17.66 4.20 17.16
C VAL A 142 -17.46 3.51 18.51
N ARG A 143 -18.50 2.83 18.99
CA ARG A 143 -18.49 2.12 20.28
C ARG A 143 -19.01 0.69 20.15
N PRO A 144 -18.62 -0.23 21.06
CA PRO A 144 -19.17 -1.58 21.10
C PRO A 144 -20.71 -1.59 21.10
N GLY A 145 -21.31 -2.49 20.32
CA GLY A 145 -22.75 -2.61 20.10
C GLY A 145 -23.33 -1.66 19.04
N GLN A 146 -22.55 -0.70 18.53
CA GLN A 146 -23.00 0.16 17.43
C GLN A 146 -23.07 -0.62 16.13
N HIS A 147 -24.20 -0.50 15.42
CA HIS A 147 -24.30 -0.93 14.03
C HIS A 147 -23.68 0.12 13.11
N VAL A 148 -22.86 -0.33 12.16
CA VAL A 148 -22.23 0.52 11.14
C VAL A 148 -22.60 0.03 9.75
N VAL A 149 -22.63 0.96 8.79
CA VAL A 149 -22.86 0.65 7.37
C VAL A 149 -21.56 0.71 6.56
N VAL A 150 -21.54 0.09 5.37
CA VAL A 150 -20.41 0.18 4.44
C VAL A 150 -20.00 1.64 4.20
N GLY A 151 -18.70 1.94 4.30
CA GLY A 151 -18.16 3.26 4.06
C GLY A 151 -18.35 4.26 5.22
N GLU A 152 -19.01 3.86 6.31
CA GLU A 152 -19.11 4.70 7.51
C GLU A 152 -17.72 4.92 8.10
N LYS A 153 -17.39 6.17 8.40
CA LYS A 153 -16.14 6.52 9.08
C LYS A 153 -16.13 5.95 10.50
N ILE A 154 -15.12 5.15 10.80
CA ILE A 154 -14.95 4.50 12.11
C ILE A 154 -13.69 4.95 12.85
N GLY A 155 -12.70 5.49 12.14
CA GLY A 155 -11.46 6.00 12.73
C GLY A 155 -10.59 6.75 11.72
N GLN A 156 -9.30 6.88 12.02
CA GLN A 156 -8.28 7.38 11.10
C GLN A 156 -7.06 6.45 11.09
N VAL A 157 -6.34 6.42 9.96
CA VAL A 157 -5.09 5.68 9.84
C VAL A 157 -4.04 6.28 10.78
N GLY A 158 -3.34 5.44 11.55
CA GLY A 158 -2.38 5.87 12.55
C GLY A 158 -1.07 5.09 12.53
N LEU A 159 -0.34 5.15 13.65
CA LEU A 159 0.96 4.53 13.89
C LEU A 159 0.98 3.77 15.23
N SER A 160 -0.17 3.59 15.88
CA SER A 160 -0.23 2.95 17.20
C SER A 160 0.04 1.44 17.15
N GLY A 161 0.44 0.84 18.28
CA GLY A 161 0.74 -0.59 18.35
C GLY A 161 2.00 -0.97 17.59
N ASN A 162 2.16 -2.25 17.25
CA ASN A 162 3.35 -2.83 16.61
C ASN A 162 3.48 -2.39 15.14
N SER A 163 3.77 -1.11 14.93
CA SER A 163 3.80 -0.45 13.63
C SER A 163 5.08 0.38 13.49
N GLU A 164 5.75 0.26 12.35
CA GLU A 164 6.96 1.01 12.00
C GLU A 164 6.64 2.33 11.27
N PHE A 165 5.50 2.39 10.57
CA PHE A 165 5.10 3.47 9.68
C PHE A 165 3.57 3.60 9.63
N PRO A 166 3.00 4.76 9.26
CA PRO A 166 1.56 4.94 9.27
C PRO A 166 0.85 4.02 8.28
N HIS A 167 -0.01 3.14 8.78
CA HIS A 167 -0.78 2.20 7.95
C HIS A 167 -2.01 1.69 8.68
N LEU A 168 -2.99 1.21 7.90
CA LEU A 168 -4.06 0.36 8.39
C LEU A 168 -3.62 -1.09 8.21
N HIS A 169 -3.56 -1.86 9.29
CA HIS A 169 -3.53 -3.32 9.19
C HIS A 169 -4.97 -3.86 9.27
N PHE A 170 -5.43 -4.40 8.15
CA PHE A 170 -6.79 -4.90 7.97
C PHE A 170 -6.78 -6.43 7.93
N THR A 171 -7.43 -7.05 8.91
CA THR A 171 -7.54 -8.51 9.03
C THR A 171 -8.98 -8.95 8.81
N VAL A 172 -9.18 -10.04 8.07
CA VAL A 172 -10.47 -10.74 8.00
C VAL A 172 -10.35 -12.06 8.74
N ARG A 173 -11.37 -12.40 9.54
CA ARG A 173 -11.46 -13.70 10.21
C ARG A 173 -12.80 -14.37 9.96
N HIS A 174 -12.79 -15.68 9.91
CA HIS A 174 -13.99 -16.52 9.91
C HIS A 174 -13.82 -17.61 10.99
N ASN A 175 -14.71 -17.64 11.98
CA ASN A 175 -14.63 -18.55 13.12
C ASN A 175 -13.28 -18.50 13.87
N GLY A 176 -12.68 -17.32 13.95
CA GLY A 176 -11.41 -17.09 14.65
C GLY A 176 -10.16 -17.32 13.80
N GLU A 177 -10.27 -17.92 12.62
CA GLU A 177 -9.15 -18.14 11.72
C GLU A 177 -8.97 -16.98 10.75
N ALA A 178 -7.73 -16.60 10.45
CA ALA A 178 -7.42 -15.56 9.49
C ALA A 178 -7.79 -16.01 8.06
N VAL A 179 -8.42 -15.11 7.31
CA VAL A 179 -8.82 -15.32 5.93
C VAL A 179 -8.16 -14.25 5.08
N ASP A 180 -7.49 -14.67 4.00
CA ASP A 180 -7.00 -13.70 3.02
C ASP A 180 -8.17 -13.14 2.20
N PRO A 181 -8.45 -11.82 2.29
CA PRO A 181 -9.57 -11.22 1.57
C PRO A 181 -9.43 -11.28 0.05
N PHE A 182 -8.24 -11.55 -0.49
CA PHE A 182 -8.02 -11.71 -1.92
C PHE A 182 -8.38 -13.09 -2.46
N VAL A 183 -8.43 -14.14 -1.64
CA VAL A 183 -8.78 -15.51 -2.08
C VAL A 183 -10.03 -16.09 -1.42
N GLY A 184 -10.43 -15.58 -0.25
CA GLY A 184 -11.60 -16.05 0.50
C GLY A 184 -11.30 -17.22 1.46
N ASN A 185 -12.36 -17.84 1.98
CA ASN A 185 -12.29 -18.87 3.03
C ASN A 185 -12.07 -20.32 2.52
N GLY A 186 -11.54 -20.47 1.30
CA GLY A 186 -11.12 -21.77 0.78
C GLY A 186 -9.68 -22.11 1.18
N PRO A 187 -9.24 -23.37 1.01
CA PRO A 187 -7.82 -23.70 1.13
C PRO A 187 -7.00 -22.80 0.19
N PRO A 188 -5.82 -22.32 0.62
CA PRO A 188 -4.98 -21.47 -0.23
C PRO A 188 -4.76 -22.17 -1.57
N PRO A 189 -5.11 -21.53 -2.70
CA PRO A 189 -4.91 -22.16 -4.00
C PRO A 189 -3.41 -22.43 -4.21
N PRO A 190 -3.04 -23.44 -5.03
CA PRO A 190 -1.68 -23.54 -5.53
C PRO A 190 -1.25 -22.20 -6.11
N CYS A 191 0.01 -21.87 -5.90
CA CYS A 191 0.56 -20.59 -6.30
C CYS A 191 0.31 -20.32 -7.79
N ASN A 192 -0.49 -19.30 -8.09
CA ASN A 192 -0.84 -18.95 -9.46
C ASN A 192 -0.85 -17.42 -9.64
N ILE A 193 0.15 -16.93 -10.37
CA ILE A 193 0.33 -15.50 -10.63
C ILE A 193 -0.78 -14.90 -11.49
N ASP A 194 -1.48 -15.71 -12.29
CA ASP A 194 -2.47 -15.27 -13.28
C ASP A 194 -3.92 -15.57 -12.87
N ALA A 195 -4.14 -16.22 -11.72
CA ALA A 195 -5.49 -16.59 -11.29
C ALA A 195 -6.40 -15.34 -11.14
N PRO A 196 -7.59 -15.31 -11.74
CA PRO A 196 -8.57 -14.29 -11.41
C PRO A 196 -8.97 -14.47 -9.95
N SER A 197 -8.94 -13.38 -9.19
CA SER A 197 -9.35 -13.43 -7.79
C SER A 197 -9.90 -12.08 -7.35
N SER A 198 -11.20 -12.05 -7.05
CA SER A 198 -11.82 -10.96 -6.30
C SER A 198 -11.85 -11.24 -4.80
N GLY A 199 -11.68 -12.52 -4.40
CA GLY A 199 -11.85 -12.96 -3.03
C GLY A 199 -13.17 -12.47 -2.44
N LEU A 200 -13.08 -11.82 -1.28
CA LEU A 200 -14.20 -11.22 -0.57
C LEU A 200 -14.49 -9.77 -1.00
N TRP A 201 -13.66 -9.18 -1.86
CA TRP A 201 -13.82 -7.80 -2.29
C TRP A 201 -14.97 -7.64 -3.29
N THR A 202 -15.69 -6.52 -3.19
CA THR A 202 -16.54 -6.03 -4.27
C THR A 202 -15.70 -5.83 -5.54
N ALA A 203 -16.31 -5.90 -6.72
CA ALA A 203 -15.60 -5.71 -8.00
C ALA A 203 -14.85 -4.36 -8.06
N ALA A 204 -15.43 -3.30 -7.51
CA ALA A 204 -14.79 -1.98 -7.43
C ALA A 204 -13.56 -1.99 -6.50
N ALA A 205 -13.69 -2.57 -5.31
CA ALA A 205 -12.56 -2.68 -4.37
C ALA A 205 -11.46 -3.58 -4.92
N ALA A 206 -11.80 -4.72 -5.54
CA ALA A 206 -10.83 -5.61 -6.18
C ALA A 206 -10.04 -4.91 -7.29
N HIS A 207 -10.71 -4.05 -8.08
CA HIS A 207 -10.04 -3.25 -9.10
C HIS A 207 -9.05 -2.24 -8.49
N ILE A 208 -9.47 -1.50 -7.46
CA ILE A 208 -8.62 -0.51 -6.77
C ILE A 208 -7.42 -1.18 -6.07
N LEU A 209 -7.65 -2.36 -5.49
CA LEU A 209 -6.64 -3.14 -4.76
C LEU A 209 -5.88 -4.13 -5.67
N SER A 210 -5.94 -3.94 -6.99
CA SER A 210 -5.24 -4.80 -7.94
C SER A 210 -3.75 -4.94 -7.57
N TYR A 211 -3.27 -6.18 -7.58
CA TYR A 211 -1.92 -6.52 -7.14
C TYR A 211 -0.86 -5.67 -7.84
N GLN A 212 -0.03 -4.97 -7.04
CA GLN A 212 1.13 -4.23 -7.50
C GLN A 212 2.39 -4.96 -7.01
N PRO A 213 3.21 -5.56 -7.88
CA PRO A 213 4.37 -6.36 -7.47
C PRO A 213 5.52 -5.53 -6.89
N ALA A 214 5.49 -4.21 -7.10
CA ALA A 214 6.38 -3.23 -6.50
C ALA A 214 5.70 -1.86 -6.51
N ALA A 215 6.14 -0.97 -5.62
CA ALA A 215 5.73 0.43 -5.62
C ALA A 215 6.82 1.29 -4.98
N VAL A 216 6.99 2.52 -5.48
CA VAL A 216 7.76 3.52 -4.74
C VAL A 216 6.87 4.02 -3.59
N ILE A 217 7.41 4.12 -2.37
CA ILE A 217 6.75 4.71 -1.19
C ILE A 217 6.98 6.23 -1.20
N THR A 218 8.25 6.63 -1.21
CA THR A 218 8.68 8.04 -1.29
C THR A 218 9.98 8.15 -2.09
N GLY A 219 10.31 9.38 -2.47
CA GLY A 219 11.55 9.67 -3.18
C GLY A 219 11.77 11.17 -3.29
N GLY A 220 12.98 11.58 -3.67
CA GLY A 220 13.29 13.00 -3.76
C GLY A 220 14.64 13.29 -4.36
N LEU A 221 14.83 14.56 -4.73
CA LEU A 221 16.15 15.12 -4.96
C LEU A 221 16.70 15.67 -3.64
N ALA A 222 17.95 15.36 -3.34
CA ALA A 222 18.63 15.80 -2.12
C ALA A 222 20.12 16.06 -2.37
N SER A 223 20.74 16.81 -1.46
CA SER A 223 22.18 17.11 -1.50
C SER A 223 23.04 16.11 -0.71
N THR A 224 22.39 15.27 0.09
CA THR A 224 22.97 14.15 0.83
C THR A 224 21.99 12.99 0.78
N VAL A 225 22.49 11.76 0.87
CA VAL A 225 21.61 10.58 1.00
C VAL A 225 20.86 10.68 2.33
N PRO A 226 19.52 10.73 2.34
CA PRO A 226 18.78 10.77 3.59
C PRO A 226 18.84 9.41 4.30
N ALA A 227 18.81 9.43 5.63
CA ALA A 227 18.50 8.21 6.38
C ALA A 227 17.07 7.75 6.06
N LYS A 228 16.81 6.44 6.04
CA LYS A 228 15.50 5.88 5.71
C LYS A 228 14.38 6.42 6.61
N ALA A 229 14.63 6.59 7.91
CA ALA A 229 13.68 7.19 8.85
C ALA A 229 13.31 8.65 8.48
N VAL A 230 14.21 9.39 7.81
CA VAL A 230 13.94 10.74 7.31
C VAL A 230 13.14 10.70 6.01
N ALA A 231 13.38 9.70 5.15
CA ALA A 231 12.64 9.49 3.90
C ALA A 231 11.14 9.22 4.10
N GLN A 232 10.74 8.79 5.30
CA GLN A 232 9.36 8.45 5.66
C GLN A 232 8.66 9.57 6.49
N ARG A 233 9.36 10.69 6.71
CA ARG A 233 8.84 11.89 7.40
C ARG A 233 8.32 12.94 6.39
N ASP A 234 8.25 14.20 6.79
CA ASP A 234 7.90 15.39 5.98
C ASP A 234 8.73 15.54 4.68
N PRO A 235 8.39 16.44 3.72
CA PRO A 235 8.96 16.41 2.38
C PRO A 235 10.50 16.32 2.32
N PRO A 236 11.05 15.73 1.24
CA PRO A 236 12.48 15.46 1.09
C PRO A 236 13.37 16.67 1.44
N PRO A 237 14.58 16.45 2.01
CA PRO A 237 15.52 17.53 2.28
C PRO A 237 15.74 18.40 1.04
N ALA A 238 15.65 19.72 1.21
CA ALA A 238 15.87 20.66 0.12
C ALA A 238 17.30 20.54 -0.44
N LEU A 239 17.47 20.84 -1.72
CA LEU A 239 18.79 20.97 -2.34
C LEU A 239 19.54 22.14 -1.71
N THR A 240 20.74 21.90 -1.19
CA THR A 240 21.53 22.87 -0.41
C THR A 240 22.67 23.46 -1.24
N GLY A 241 22.31 24.37 -2.14
CA GLY A 241 23.27 25.20 -2.87
C GLY A 241 23.95 24.51 -4.05
N GLN A 242 24.58 25.31 -4.91
CA GLN A 242 25.08 24.90 -6.22
C GLN A 242 26.28 23.94 -6.15
N GLN A 243 27.00 23.90 -5.03
CA GLN A 243 28.23 23.10 -4.88
C GLN A 243 28.00 21.73 -4.24
N ALA A 244 26.78 21.45 -3.78
CA ALA A 244 26.46 20.17 -3.18
C ALA A 244 26.22 19.09 -4.24
N PRO A 245 26.42 17.80 -3.90
CA PRO A 245 25.98 16.70 -4.74
C PRO A 245 24.49 16.82 -5.11
N LEU A 246 24.11 16.25 -6.24
CA LEU A 246 22.73 16.12 -6.67
C LEU A 246 22.38 14.63 -6.70
N ILE A 247 21.54 14.22 -5.75
CA ILE A 247 21.20 12.82 -5.49
C ILE A 247 19.70 12.64 -5.69
N LEU A 248 19.30 11.64 -6.48
CA LEU A 248 17.95 11.11 -6.50
C LEU A 248 17.91 9.87 -5.60
N TRP A 249 17.04 9.88 -4.60
CA TRP A 249 16.84 8.76 -3.66
C TRP A 249 15.40 8.26 -3.74
N ILE A 250 15.22 6.98 -3.41
CA ILE A 250 13.96 6.23 -3.51
C ILE A 250 13.84 5.28 -2.32
N ASP A 251 12.68 5.29 -1.65
CA ASP A 251 12.22 4.23 -0.77
C ASP A 251 11.07 3.49 -1.47
N ALA A 252 11.19 2.19 -1.65
CA ALA A 252 10.26 1.37 -2.43
C ALA A 252 10.00 0.03 -1.75
N ILE A 253 9.03 -0.71 -2.29
CA ILE A 253 8.71 -2.08 -1.90
C ILE A 253 8.79 -3.02 -3.10
N GLY A 254 9.01 -4.31 -2.80
CA GLY A 254 8.85 -5.39 -3.76
C GLY A 254 9.94 -5.51 -4.82
N ALA A 255 11.09 -4.83 -4.64
CA ALA A 255 12.25 -5.03 -5.50
C ALA A 255 12.80 -6.45 -5.34
N ARG A 256 13.36 -7.03 -6.40
CA ARG A 256 13.96 -8.37 -6.39
C ARG A 256 15.34 -8.33 -7.01
N ALA A 257 16.22 -9.23 -6.55
CA ALA A 257 17.48 -9.53 -7.22
C ALA A 257 17.27 -9.68 -8.74
N GLY A 258 18.07 -8.96 -9.52
CA GLY A 258 17.99 -8.96 -10.99
C GLY A 258 16.99 -7.98 -11.60
N ASP A 259 16.11 -7.34 -10.82
CA ASP A 259 15.35 -6.19 -11.30
C ASP A 259 16.32 -5.09 -11.76
N ARG A 260 15.94 -4.30 -12.77
CA ARG A 260 16.72 -3.17 -13.25
C ARG A 260 16.14 -1.87 -12.71
N GLN A 261 16.96 -1.12 -11.98
CA GLN A 261 16.63 0.21 -11.49
C GLN A 261 17.31 1.27 -12.36
N MET A 262 16.56 2.32 -12.68
CA MET A 262 16.95 3.37 -13.62
C MET A 262 16.74 4.71 -12.94
N PHE A 263 17.80 5.52 -12.88
CA PHE A 263 17.80 6.85 -12.30
C PHE A 263 18.16 7.87 -13.37
N SER A 264 17.41 8.96 -13.45
CA SER A 264 17.74 10.08 -14.33
C SER A 264 17.48 11.40 -13.62
N ILE A 265 18.39 12.36 -13.78
CA ILE A 265 18.23 13.72 -13.29
C ILE A 265 18.43 14.68 -14.46
N THR A 266 17.43 15.54 -14.68
CA THR A 266 17.43 16.55 -15.75
C THR A 266 17.53 17.94 -15.14
N GLY A 267 18.41 18.75 -15.71
CA GLY A 267 18.67 20.14 -15.30
C GLY A 267 17.67 21.16 -15.87
N PRO A 268 17.82 22.44 -15.48
CA PRO A 268 16.85 23.49 -15.80
C PRO A 268 16.69 23.80 -17.29
N SER A 269 17.70 23.50 -18.11
CA SER A 269 17.64 23.68 -19.57
C SER A 269 17.28 22.38 -20.30
N GLY A 270 16.78 21.36 -19.60
CA GLY A 270 16.38 20.07 -20.19
C GLY A 270 17.53 19.09 -20.43
N GLN A 271 18.76 19.42 -20.02
CA GLN A 271 19.92 18.55 -20.17
C GLN A 271 19.94 17.44 -19.12
N ILE A 272 20.22 16.21 -19.53
CA ILE A 272 20.45 15.11 -18.59
C ILE A 272 21.79 15.36 -17.88
N VAL A 273 21.75 15.60 -16.57
CA VAL A 273 22.96 15.81 -15.76
C VAL A 273 23.47 14.52 -15.14
N HIS A 274 22.58 13.53 -14.98
CA HIS A 274 22.86 12.23 -14.41
C HIS A 274 21.93 11.17 -15.02
N ASP A 275 22.48 10.02 -15.40
CA ASP A 275 21.75 8.83 -15.83
C ASP A 275 22.49 7.59 -15.32
N GLN A 276 21.78 6.70 -14.65
CA GLN A 276 22.34 5.42 -14.21
C GLN A 276 21.32 4.30 -14.40
N ARG A 277 21.81 3.15 -14.86
CA ARG A 277 21.10 1.88 -14.82
C ARG A 277 21.90 0.88 -14.01
N ALA A 278 21.26 0.23 -13.07
CA ALA A 278 21.90 -0.78 -12.23
C ALA A 278 20.94 -1.96 -12.00
N LEU A 279 21.51 -3.13 -11.72
CA LEU A 279 20.74 -4.25 -11.20
C LEU A 279 20.50 -4.05 -9.71
N VAL A 280 19.34 -4.50 -9.24
CA VAL A 280 19.06 -4.72 -7.83
C VAL A 280 19.80 -5.99 -7.40
N ALA A 281 20.61 -5.89 -6.34
CA ALA A 281 21.43 -7.00 -5.85
C ALA A 281 20.58 -8.07 -5.16
N ASP A 282 19.93 -7.71 -4.05
CA ASP A 282 19.13 -8.64 -3.24
C ASP A 282 17.62 -8.35 -3.36
N GLY A 283 17.24 -7.07 -3.29
CA GLY A 283 15.84 -6.65 -3.21
C GLY A 283 15.24 -6.87 -1.83
N GLY A 284 13.91 -6.97 -1.75
CA GLY A 284 13.16 -7.25 -0.54
C GLY A 284 11.81 -6.54 -0.48
N LEU A 285 11.06 -6.83 0.59
CA LEU A 285 9.80 -6.13 0.91
C LEU A 285 10.03 -4.61 1.01
N SER A 286 11.17 -4.18 1.53
CA SER A 286 11.58 -2.77 1.56
C SER A 286 12.93 -2.61 0.86
N TRP A 287 13.03 -1.59 0.02
CA TRP A 287 14.18 -1.34 -0.83
C TRP A 287 14.48 0.16 -0.86
N PHE A 288 15.61 0.55 -0.29
CA PHE A 288 16.09 1.92 -0.34
C PHE A 288 17.26 2.02 -1.32
N ALA A 289 17.17 2.92 -2.29
CA ALA A 289 18.19 3.11 -3.30
C ALA A 289 18.41 4.58 -3.63
N TYR A 290 19.60 4.91 -4.09
CA TYR A 290 19.92 6.27 -4.51
C TYR A 290 20.99 6.26 -5.59
N SER A 291 21.02 7.34 -6.35
CA SER A 291 22.00 7.57 -7.39
C SER A 291 22.14 9.06 -7.63
N GLY A 292 23.33 9.52 -7.99
CA GLY A 292 23.55 10.94 -8.17
C GLY A 292 24.94 11.29 -8.65
N LYS A 293 25.20 12.60 -8.71
CA LYS A 293 26.44 13.16 -9.24
C LYS A 293 26.97 14.26 -8.34
N ARG A 294 28.29 14.33 -8.17
CA ARG A 294 28.95 15.45 -7.49
C ARG A 294 28.77 16.73 -8.32
N ALA A 295 28.71 17.88 -7.66
CA ALA A 295 28.67 19.15 -8.36
C ALA A 295 29.92 19.34 -9.25
N PRO A 296 29.78 19.92 -10.44
CA PRO A 296 30.94 20.41 -11.20
C PRO A 296 31.58 21.58 -10.44
N ALA A 297 32.84 21.90 -10.74
CA ALA A 297 33.56 23.00 -10.07
C ALA A 297 32.83 24.36 -10.16
N ALA A 298 32.17 24.63 -11.29
CA ALA A 298 31.35 25.82 -11.49
C ALA A 298 30.03 25.83 -10.70
N GLY A 299 29.67 24.70 -10.08
CA GLY A 299 28.38 24.47 -9.43
C GLY A 299 27.26 24.13 -10.42
N TRP A 300 26.16 23.64 -9.88
CA TRP A 300 24.92 23.41 -10.59
C TRP A 300 24.23 24.73 -10.95
N PRO A 301 23.78 24.93 -12.21
CA PRO A 301 22.93 26.06 -12.55
C PRO A 301 21.71 26.19 -11.62
N LYS A 302 21.39 27.41 -11.21
CA LYS A 302 20.15 27.68 -10.48
C LYS A 302 18.93 27.33 -11.34
N GLY A 303 17.88 26.83 -10.70
CA GLY A 303 16.64 26.49 -11.38
C GLY A 303 16.06 25.14 -10.97
N ARG A 304 15.02 24.73 -11.69
CA ARG A 304 14.27 23.51 -11.43
C ARG A 304 14.98 22.31 -12.04
N TYR A 305 15.20 21.29 -11.22
CA TYR A 305 15.66 19.96 -11.62
C TYR A 305 14.50 18.98 -11.52
N SER A 306 14.47 17.99 -12.41
CA SER A 306 13.56 16.84 -12.31
C SER A 306 14.35 15.56 -12.08
N GLY A 307 13.85 14.70 -11.21
CA GLY A 307 14.36 13.36 -10.97
C GLY A 307 13.34 12.33 -11.42
N ARG A 308 13.79 11.30 -12.13
CA ARG A 308 12.96 10.18 -12.58
C ARG A 308 13.57 8.86 -12.16
N TYR A 309 12.73 7.99 -11.62
CA TYR A 309 13.09 6.63 -11.28
C TYR A 309 12.12 5.64 -11.94
N ALA A 310 12.67 4.51 -12.39
CA ALA A 310 11.89 3.35 -12.79
C ALA A 310 12.52 2.06 -12.26
N LEU A 311 11.67 1.12 -11.86
CA LEU A 311 12.03 -0.26 -11.54
C LEU A 311 11.41 -1.18 -12.59
N GLN A 312 12.24 -1.99 -13.22
CA GLN A 312 11.87 -2.90 -14.30
C GLN A 312 12.11 -4.36 -13.88
N ARG A 313 11.13 -5.22 -14.15
CA ARG A 313 11.23 -6.68 -14.01
C ARG A 313 10.91 -7.35 -15.34
N GLY A 314 11.87 -8.10 -15.89
CA GLY A 314 11.76 -8.59 -17.26
C GLY A 314 11.60 -7.41 -18.23
N GLU A 315 10.51 -7.37 -18.98
CA GLU A 315 10.21 -6.31 -19.94
C GLU A 315 9.28 -5.23 -19.37
N THR A 316 8.76 -5.41 -18.16
CA THR A 316 7.71 -4.55 -17.57
C THR A 316 8.28 -3.55 -16.58
N ILE A 317 7.89 -2.28 -16.70
CA ILE A 317 8.09 -1.27 -15.65
C ILE A 317 7.06 -1.52 -14.55
N ILE A 318 7.55 -1.95 -13.38
CA ILE A 318 6.71 -2.36 -12.25
C ILE A 318 6.58 -1.29 -11.17
N ALA A 319 7.44 -0.26 -11.19
CA ALA A 319 7.27 0.94 -10.38
C ALA A 319 7.94 2.13 -11.06
N GLN A 320 7.38 3.33 -10.87
CA GLN A 320 7.91 4.57 -11.42
C GLN A 320 7.68 5.73 -10.45
N PHE A 321 8.56 6.72 -10.51
CA PHE A 321 8.48 7.91 -9.66
C PHE A 321 9.10 9.13 -10.35
N GLU A 322 8.47 10.28 -10.20
CA GLU A 322 8.98 11.57 -10.65
C GLU A 322 8.92 12.59 -9.52
N THR A 323 9.95 13.43 -9.43
CA THR A 323 10.07 14.48 -8.43
C THR A 323 10.76 15.70 -9.00
N TYR A 324 10.67 16.81 -8.28
CA TYR A 324 11.28 18.07 -8.67
C TYR A 324 11.96 18.73 -7.48
N GLY A 325 13.08 19.40 -7.75
CA GLY A 325 13.85 20.15 -6.76
C GLY A 325 14.28 21.49 -7.33
N LEU A 326 14.49 22.48 -6.46
CA LEU A 326 14.94 23.81 -6.84
C LEU A 326 16.30 24.09 -6.22
N ILE A 327 17.28 24.41 -7.06
CA ILE A 327 18.55 25.00 -6.61
C ILE A 327 18.41 26.52 -6.68
N ARG A 328 18.57 27.19 -5.54
CA ARG A 328 18.42 28.66 -5.38
C ARG A 328 19.75 29.39 -5.47
#